data_AF-A0A9W9ZKZ7-F1
#
_entry.id   AF-A0A9W9ZKZ7-F1
#
_cell.length_a   1.000
_cell.length_b   1.000
_cell.length_c   1.000
_cell.angle_alpha   90.00
_cell.angle_beta   90.00
_cell.angle_gamma   90.00
#
_symmetry.space_group_name_H-M   'P 1'
#
loop_
_entity.id
_entity.type
_entity.pdbx_description
1 polymer ?
#
loop_
_entity_poly.entity_id
_entity_poly.type
_entity_poly.pdbx_seq_one_letter_code
_entity_poly.pdbx_strand_id
1 'polypeptide(L)'
;MGLCWWCEMPEVSSDASSSSLTEGGEEDDEQNCPPYSSGTGVIKDVQDEMLKGETSGQIFAVVYIGGSQFKITVNDTIIINRIDAETGDRIRIEKVLLVGGENFTVIGTPLLARDLARIEATVVEKTKAPKKIVFKMKEERVIGDLKNTIKTSQC
;
A
#
# COMPACT_ATOMS: atom_id res chain seq x y z
N MET A 1 30.97 -26.73 28.80
CA MET A 1 31.27 -27.65 27.69
C MET A 1 30.54 -27.15 26.46
N GLY A 2 31.28 -26.95 25.34
CA GLY A 2 30.78 -26.86 23.96
C GLY A 2 29.94 -25.62 23.61
N LEU A 3 30.52 -24.46 23.31
CA LEU A 3 31.12 -24.04 22.03
C LEU A 3 30.08 -23.58 20.99
N CYS A 4 30.10 -22.25 20.84
CA CYS A 4 29.68 -21.43 19.72
C CYS A 4 30.04 -22.08 18.38
N TRP A 5 29.09 -22.17 17.44
CA TRP A 5 29.39 -22.42 16.02
C TRP A 5 28.70 -21.36 15.16
N TRP A 6 29.56 -20.41 14.81
CA TRP A 6 29.48 -19.39 13.78
C TRP A 6 29.28 -20.10 12.43
N CYS A 7 28.33 -19.64 11.60
CA CYS A 7 28.23 -20.09 10.21
C CYS A 7 28.50 -18.90 9.30
N GLU A 8 29.66 -19.02 8.66
CA GLU A 8 30.35 -18.20 7.68
C GLU A 8 29.44 -17.77 6.50
N MET A 9 29.59 -16.50 6.09
CA MET A 9 29.13 -16.00 4.79
C MET A 9 30.08 -16.47 3.69
N PRO A 10 29.59 -16.87 2.51
CA PRO A 10 30.45 -16.98 1.33
C PRO A 10 30.60 -15.61 0.65
N GLU A 11 31.86 -15.16 0.57
CA GLU A 11 32.31 -14.18 -0.42
C GLU A 11 32.30 -14.83 -1.81
N VAL A 12 31.71 -14.16 -2.80
CA VAL A 12 31.88 -14.53 -4.21
C VAL A 12 32.76 -13.50 -4.89
N SER A 13 33.89 -13.98 -5.39
CA SER A 13 34.95 -13.23 -6.03
C SER A 13 34.84 -13.25 -7.56
N SER A 14 35.43 -12.20 -8.14
CA SER A 14 36.25 -12.18 -9.36
C SER A 14 35.61 -12.46 -10.73
N ASP A 15 35.52 -11.38 -11.52
CA ASP A 15 36.13 -11.17 -12.84
C ASP A 15 36.32 -12.37 -13.77
N ALA A 16 35.66 -12.30 -14.94
CA ALA A 16 36.15 -12.90 -16.18
C ALA A 16 35.87 -11.96 -17.37
N SER A 17 36.94 -11.56 -18.05
CA SER A 17 36.92 -10.77 -19.27
C SER A 17 36.70 -11.63 -20.53
N SER A 18 35.98 -11.06 -21.50
CA SER A 18 36.08 -11.20 -22.97
C SER A 18 36.28 -12.58 -23.64
N SER A 19 35.41 -12.92 -24.61
CA SER A 19 35.78 -12.95 -26.05
C SER A 19 34.63 -13.38 -26.99
N SER A 20 34.45 -12.57 -28.03
CA SER A 20 34.08 -12.80 -29.44
C SER A 20 33.16 -13.96 -29.92
N LEU A 21 32.09 -13.51 -30.62
CA LEU A 21 31.56 -13.88 -31.95
C LEU A 21 31.25 -15.35 -32.30
N THR A 22 29.97 -15.59 -32.65
CA THR A 22 29.58 -16.17 -33.96
C THR A 22 28.18 -15.71 -34.37
N GLU A 23 28.05 -15.30 -35.64
CA GLU A 23 26.79 -15.08 -36.36
C GLU A 23 26.07 -16.40 -36.65
N GLY A 24 24.74 -16.35 -36.68
CA GLY A 24 23.86 -17.43 -37.12
C GLY A 24 22.42 -17.01 -36.85
N GLY A 25 21.75 -16.48 -37.87
CA GLY A 25 20.36 -16.06 -37.80
C GLY A 25 19.42 -17.25 -37.74
N GLU A 26 18.37 -17.09 -36.95
CA GLU A 26 17.13 -17.84 -37.08
C GLU A 26 16.01 -16.78 -37.03
N GLU A 27 15.44 -16.50 -38.21
CA GLU A 27 14.22 -15.73 -38.38
C GLU A 27 13.05 -16.67 -38.10
N ASP A 28 12.50 -16.59 -36.90
CA ASP A 28 11.16 -17.08 -36.62
C ASP A 28 10.27 -15.87 -36.37
N ASP A 29 9.28 -15.71 -37.25
CA ASP A 29 8.25 -14.68 -37.26
C ASP A 29 7.47 -14.60 -35.93
N GLU A 30 8.05 -13.94 -34.92
CA GLU A 30 7.31 -13.50 -33.74
C GLU A 30 6.56 -12.22 -34.11
N GLN A 31 5.29 -12.45 -34.45
CA GLN A 31 4.19 -11.50 -34.49
C GLN A 31 4.46 -10.32 -33.54
N ASN A 32 4.85 -9.19 -34.13
CA ASN A 32 5.17 -7.92 -33.48
C ASN A 32 4.07 -7.50 -32.47
N CYS A 33 4.20 -7.94 -31.23
CA CYS A 33 3.72 -7.19 -30.08
C CYS A 33 4.85 -6.22 -29.77
N PRO A 34 4.59 -4.90 -29.78
CA PRO A 34 5.65 -3.93 -29.50
C PRO A 34 6.30 -4.33 -28.17
N PRO A 35 7.65 -4.41 -28.08
CA PRO A 35 8.29 -4.68 -26.81
C PRO A 35 7.79 -3.59 -25.88
N TYR A 36 7.08 -4.00 -24.82
CA TYR A 36 6.65 -3.11 -23.75
C TYR A 36 7.91 -2.38 -23.32
N SER A 37 8.02 -1.12 -23.75
CA SER A 37 9.22 -0.34 -23.55
C SER A 37 9.36 -0.21 -22.05
N SER A 38 10.32 -0.95 -21.49
CA SER A 38 10.67 -0.88 -20.09
C SER A 38 10.99 0.58 -19.82
N GLY A 39 10.07 1.25 -19.12
CA GLY A 39 9.94 2.70 -18.98
C GLY A 39 11.02 3.33 -18.11
N THR A 40 12.29 3.03 -18.37
CA THR A 40 13.43 3.62 -17.67
C THR A 40 13.79 5.02 -18.17
N GLY A 41 13.21 5.47 -19.29
CA GLY A 41 13.38 6.86 -19.79
C GLY A 41 12.52 7.84 -19.00
N VAL A 42 11.22 7.56 -18.90
CA VAL A 42 10.21 8.47 -18.33
C VAL A 42 10.41 8.76 -16.84
N ILE A 43 10.98 7.80 -16.09
CA ILE A 43 11.24 7.96 -14.64
C ILE A 43 12.37 8.98 -14.40
N LYS A 44 13.39 8.99 -15.27
CA LYS A 44 14.53 9.91 -15.14
C LYS A 44 14.11 11.35 -15.41
N ASP A 45 13.27 11.55 -16.42
CA ASP A 45 12.72 12.86 -16.77
C ASP A 45 11.86 13.44 -15.63
N VAL A 46 11.03 12.61 -14.99
CA VAL A 46 10.24 13.01 -13.80
C VAL A 46 11.15 13.35 -12.61
N GLN A 47 12.21 12.57 -12.37
CA GLN A 47 13.15 12.83 -11.28
C GLN A 47 13.93 14.14 -11.49
N ASP A 48 14.32 14.42 -12.73
CA ASP A 48 15.04 15.64 -13.12
C ASP A 48 14.16 16.89 -13.12
N GLU A 49 12.86 16.77 -13.38
CA GLU A 49 11.88 17.85 -13.18
C GLU A 49 11.62 18.15 -11.70
N MET A 50 11.63 17.13 -10.83
CA MET A 50 11.44 17.29 -9.38
C MET A 50 12.65 17.95 -8.68
N LEU A 51 13.87 17.82 -9.23
CA LEU A 51 15.10 18.41 -8.67
C LEU A 51 15.33 19.85 -9.09
N LYS A 52 14.61 20.37 -10.09
CA LYS A 52 14.77 21.75 -10.61
C LYS A 52 14.11 22.85 -9.76
N GLY A 53 13.50 22.51 -8.63
CA GLY A 53 13.34 23.47 -7.54
C GLY A 53 12.34 24.61 -7.75
N GLU A 54 11.33 24.43 -8.60
CA GLU A 54 10.22 25.40 -8.75
C GLU A 54 8.82 24.77 -8.64
N THR A 55 8.69 23.66 -7.90
CA THR A 55 7.38 23.03 -7.69
C THR A 55 6.72 23.55 -6.42
N SER A 56 6.01 24.67 -6.53
CA SER A 56 4.98 25.09 -5.57
C SER A 56 3.64 24.37 -5.80
N GLY A 57 3.66 23.20 -6.43
CA GLY A 57 2.47 22.39 -6.69
C GLY A 57 2.11 21.56 -5.47
N GLN A 58 0.81 21.41 -5.20
CA GLN A 58 0.36 20.55 -4.10
C GLN A 58 0.65 19.08 -4.41
N ILE A 59 1.60 18.50 -3.67
CA ILE A 59 1.91 17.07 -3.74
C ILE A 59 0.98 16.30 -2.81
N PHE A 60 0.46 15.17 -3.30
CA PHE A 60 -0.30 14.22 -2.51
C PHE A 60 0.26 12.80 -2.65
N ALA A 61 -0.01 11.98 -1.64
CA ALA A 61 0.35 10.57 -1.66
C ALA A 61 -0.83 9.71 -1.19
N VAL A 62 -0.86 8.46 -1.64
CA VAL A 62 -1.76 7.44 -1.11
C VAL A 62 -0.93 6.42 -0.36
N VAL A 63 -1.18 6.31 0.94
CA VAL A 63 -0.45 5.44 1.87
C VAL A 63 -1.35 4.36 2.44
N TYR A 64 -0.79 3.20 2.72
CA TYR A 64 -1.51 2.11 3.38
C TYR A 64 -1.08 1.98 4.83
N ILE A 65 -1.98 2.32 5.76
CA ILE A 65 -1.71 2.36 7.20
C ILE A 65 -2.90 1.77 7.95
N GLY A 66 -2.65 0.93 8.96
CA GLY A 66 -3.70 0.48 9.88
C GLY A 66 -4.84 -0.31 9.22
N GLY A 67 -4.61 -0.91 8.05
CA GLY A 67 -5.59 -1.72 7.31
C GLY A 67 -6.29 -1.00 6.15
N SER A 68 -6.15 0.33 6.05
CA SER A 68 -6.85 1.15 5.07
C SER A 68 -5.89 2.05 4.28
N GLN A 69 -6.33 2.49 3.10
CA GLN A 69 -5.59 3.46 2.29
C GLN A 69 -6.05 4.88 2.64
N PHE A 70 -5.10 5.80 2.76
CA PHE A 70 -5.34 7.20 3.08
C PHE A 70 -4.68 8.08 2.02
N LYS A 71 -5.43 9.06 1.52
CA LYS A 71 -4.88 10.16 0.73
C LYS A 71 -4.35 11.20 1.72
N ILE A 72 -3.10 11.60 1.56
CA ILE A 72 -2.43 12.57 2.41
C ILE A 72 -1.83 13.71 1.58
N THR A 73 -1.80 14.89 2.16
CA THR A 73 -1.09 16.08 1.65
C THR A 73 -0.12 16.59 2.71
N VAL A 74 0.74 17.54 2.33
CA VAL A 74 1.65 18.20 3.28
C VAL A 74 0.83 18.91 4.36
N ASN A 75 1.23 18.74 5.62
CA ASN A 75 0.58 19.30 6.82
C ASN A 75 -0.86 18.82 7.12
N ASP A 76 -1.29 17.71 6.53
CA ASP A 76 -2.60 17.12 6.84
C ASP A 76 -2.56 16.31 8.15
N THR A 77 -3.69 16.30 8.88
CA THR A 77 -3.86 15.52 10.11
C THR A 77 -4.90 14.45 9.89
N ILE A 78 -4.46 13.19 9.85
CA ILE A 78 -5.33 12.03 9.65
C ILE A 78 -5.53 11.24 10.94
N ILE A 79 -6.75 10.75 11.16
CA ILE A 79 -7.07 9.83 12.24
C ILE A 79 -6.91 8.41 11.71
N ILE A 80 -5.98 7.67 12.30
CA ILE A 80 -5.69 6.29 11.93
C ILE A 80 -6.05 5.32 13.06
N ASN A 81 -6.05 4.03 12.72
CA ASN A 81 -6.09 2.96 13.72
C ASN A 81 -4.82 2.96 14.59
N ARG A 82 -4.76 2.04 15.56
CA ARG A 82 -3.66 1.96 16.53
C ARG A 82 -2.29 1.78 15.85
N ILE A 83 -1.28 2.49 16.37
CA ILE A 83 0.13 2.38 16.00
C ILE A 83 1.00 2.27 17.26
N ASP A 84 2.08 1.49 17.17
CA ASP A 84 3.03 1.23 18.27
C ASP A 84 4.17 2.27 18.30
N ALA A 85 3.84 3.55 18.51
CA ALA A 85 4.82 4.65 18.64
C ALA A 85 4.35 5.68 19.67
N GLU A 86 5.20 6.38 20.40
CA GLU A 86 4.79 7.33 21.44
C GLU A 86 4.30 8.67 20.87
N THR A 87 3.65 9.48 21.71
CA THR A 87 3.23 10.83 21.30
C THR A 87 4.46 11.71 21.10
N GLY A 88 4.58 12.35 19.93
CA GLY A 88 5.74 13.13 19.53
C GLY A 88 6.78 12.38 18.70
N ASP A 89 6.63 11.06 18.54
CA ASP A 89 7.54 10.27 17.71
C ASP A 89 7.36 10.58 16.22
N ARG A 90 8.50 10.58 15.51
CA ARG A 90 8.55 10.65 14.05
C ARG A 90 8.56 9.24 13.47
N ILE A 91 7.51 8.92 12.73
CA ILE A 91 7.33 7.63 12.08
C ILE A 91 7.55 7.78 10.59
N ARG A 92 8.28 6.83 10.01
CA ARG A 92 8.42 6.70 8.55
C ARG A 92 7.37 5.73 8.04
N ILE A 93 6.63 6.14 7.03
CA ILE A 93 5.61 5.29 6.41
C ILE A 93 6.27 4.51 5.27
N GLU A 94 6.37 3.19 5.42
CA GLU A 94 7.03 2.35 4.40
C GLU A 94 6.12 1.99 3.23
N LYS A 95 4.81 1.91 3.46
CA LYS A 95 3.84 1.43 2.46
C LYS A 95 3.18 2.60 1.74
N VAL A 96 3.81 3.02 0.65
CA VAL A 96 3.30 4.06 -0.26
C VAL A 96 2.88 3.40 -1.57
N LEU A 97 1.68 3.69 -2.04
CA LEU A 97 1.11 3.09 -3.25
C LEU A 97 1.24 4.04 -4.43
N LEU A 98 1.04 5.34 -4.19
CA LEU A 98 0.99 6.35 -5.22
C LEU A 98 1.52 7.67 -4.67
N VAL A 99 2.27 8.40 -5.50
CA VAL A 99 2.64 9.80 -5.26
C VAL A 99 2.25 10.60 -6.50
N GLY A 100 1.57 11.72 -6.32
CA GLY A 100 1.08 12.57 -7.39
C GLY A 100 1.31 14.04 -7.12
N GLY A 101 1.56 14.79 -8.19
CA GLY A 101 1.58 16.24 -8.25
C GLY A 101 0.74 16.74 -9.43
N GLU A 102 0.85 18.02 -9.75
CA GLU A 102 0.06 18.65 -10.82
C GLU A 102 0.35 18.05 -12.21
N ASN A 103 1.61 17.74 -12.50
CA ASN A 103 2.05 17.31 -13.83
C ASN A 103 2.52 15.85 -13.90
N PHE A 104 2.62 15.16 -12.76
CA PHE A 104 3.14 13.80 -12.71
C PHE A 104 2.36 12.95 -11.70
N THR A 105 2.31 11.65 -11.96
CA THR A 105 1.79 10.66 -11.02
C THR A 105 2.61 9.40 -11.15
N VAL A 106 3.21 8.98 -10.04
CA VAL A 106 3.99 7.75 -9.93
C VAL A 106 3.12 6.71 -9.21
N ILE A 107 2.83 5.62 -9.91
CA ILE A 107 2.00 4.52 -9.41
C ILE A 107 2.90 3.30 -9.17
N GLY A 108 2.79 2.71 -7.99
CA GLY A 108 3.51 1.49 -7.63
C GLY A 108 2.78 0.23 -8.09
N THR A 109 3.54 -0.87 -8.16
CA THR A 109 3.03 -2.21 -8.52
C THR A 109 3.49 -3.24 -7.48
N PRO A 110 2.74 -3.51 -6.39
CA PRO A 110 1.64 -2.77 -5.76
C PRO A 110 2.10 -1.70 -4.74
N LEU A 111 3.41 -1.63 -4.46
CA LEU A 111 4.03 -0.63 -3.59
C LEU A 111 5.11 0.11 -4.39
N LEU A 112 5.38 1.36 -4.02
CA LEU A 112 6.49 2.13 -4.58
C LEU A 112 7.82 1.72 -3.94
N ALA A 113 8.90 1.84 -4.71
CA ALA A 113 10.26 1.63 -4.21
C ALA A 113 10.61 2.68 -3.15
N ARG A 114 11.37 2.28 -2.12
CA ARG A 114 11.71 3.14 -0.96
C ARG A 114 12.55 4.36 -1.34
N ASP A 115 13.26 4.29 -2.46
CA ASP A 115 14.15 5.37 -2.93
C ASP A 115 13.39 6.53 -3.59
N LEU A 116 12.15 6.29 -4.03
CA LEU A 116 11.35 7.26 -4.77
C LEU A 116 10.51 8.17 -3.86
N ALA A 117 10.11 7.68 -2.69
CA ALA A 117 9.21 8.39 -1.80
C ALA A 117 9.58 8.19 -0.33
N ARG A 118 9.84 9.30 0.37
CA ARG A 118 10.05 9.33 1.82
C ARG A 118 8.97 10.19 2.47
N ILE A 119 8.11 9.53 3.24
CA ILE A 119 7.01 10.20 3.96
C ILE A 119 7.28 10.06 5.46
N GLU A 120 7.42 11.21 6.12
CA GLU A 120 7.60 11.31 7.57
C GLU A 120 6.34 11.90 8.18
N ALA A 121 5.80 11.23 9.20
CA ALA A 121 4.65 11.67 9.96
C ALA A 121 5.02 11.80 11.44
N THR A 122 4.39 12.73 12.15
CA THR A 122 4.57 12.91 13.60
C THR A 122 3.29 12.52 14.31
N VAL A 123 3.39 11.77 15.41
CA VAL A 123 2.23 11.44 16.24
C VAL A 123 1.86 12.65 17.10
N VAL A 124 0.73 13.28 16.79
CA VAL A 124 0.24 14.46 17.54
C VAL A 124 -0.39 14.05 18.86
N GLU A 125 -1.35 13.13 18.83
CA GLU A 125 -2.05 12.66 20.02
C GLU A 125 -2.59 11.24 19.85
N LYS A 126 -2.81 10.55 20.98
CA LYS A 126 -3.44 9.23 21.04
C LYS A 126 -4.75 9.32 21.79
N THR A 127 -5.85 9.48 21.06
CA THR A 127 -7.18 9.61 21.62
C THR A 127 -7.99 8.33 21.42
N LYS A 128 -8.79 7.94 22.42
CA LYS A 128 -9.76 6.84 22.28
C LYS A 128 -11.03 7.36 21.65
N ALA A 129 -11.59 6.61 20.70
CA ALA A 129 -12.89 6.92 20.11
C ALA A 129 -13.99 6.97 21.20
N PRO A 130 -15.03 7.81 21.03
CA PRO A 130 -16.12 7.90 21.98
C PRO A 130 -16.82 6.55 22.15
N LYS A 131 -17.35 6.29 23.36
CA LYS A 131 -18.08 5.05 23.66
C LYS A 131 -19.30 4.92 22.76
N LYS A 132 -19.23 4.02 21.78
CA LYS A 132 -20.38 3.67 20.92
C LYS A 132 -21.27 2.67 21.66
N ILE A 133 -22.42 3.12 22.15
CA ILE A 133 -23.44 2.24 22.74
C ILE A 133 -24.26 1.62 21.60
N VAL A 134 -24.03 0.34 21.32
CA VAL A 134 -24.82 -0.41 20.33
C VAL A 134 -25.92 -1.17 21.07
N PHE A 135 -27.12 -0.60 21.11
CA PHE A 135 -28.30 -1.31 21.60
C PHE A 135 -28.87 -2.16 20.46
N LYS A 136 -28.94 -3.48 20.64
CA LYS A 136 -29.63 -4.39 19.74
C LYS A 136 -30.95 -4.78 20.39
N MET A 137 -32.05 -4.20 19.91
CA MET A 137 -33.39 -4.62 20.30
C MET A 137 -33.82 -5.79 19.42
N LYS A 138 -34.17 -6.93 20.05
CA LYS A 138 -34.77 -8.06 19.34
C LYS A 138 -36.29 -7.91 19.46
N GLU A 139 -36.97 -7.68 18.35
CA GLU A 139 -38.43 -7.77 18.30
C GLU A 139 -38.84 -9.23 18.46
N GLU A 140 -39.69 -9.50 19.46
CA GLU A 140 -40.32 -10.79 19.61
C GLU A 140 -41.48 -10.87 18.61
N ARG A 141 -41.34 -11.75 17.61
CA ARG A 141 -42.46 -12.05 16.70
C ARG A 141 -43.47 -12.89 17.47
N VAL A 142 -44.61 -12.29 17.83
CA VAL A 142 -45.77 -13.04 18.32
C VAL A 142 -46.38 -13.76 17.12
N ILE A 143 -46.01 -15.02 16.90
CA ILE A 143 -46.75 -15.89 16.00
C ILE A 143 -48.02 -16.30 16.74
N GLY A 144 -49.10 -15.55 16.53
CA GLY A 144 -50.42 -15.92 17.03
C GLY A 144 -50.91 -17.16 16.31
N ASP A 145 -50.86 -18.32 16.96
CA ASP A 145 -51.60 -19.50 16.53
C ASP A 145 -53.10 -19.23 16.74
N LEU A 146 -53.77 -18.67 15.71
CA LEU A 146 -55.22 -18.61 15.62
C LEU A 146 -55.78 -20.03 15.42
N LYS A 147 -55.90 -20.80 16.50
CA LYS A 147 -56.74 -22.01 16.51
C LYS A 147 -58.19 -21.58 16.68
N ASN A 148 -58.81 -21.07 15.61
CA ASN A 148 -60.25 -20.89 15.57
C ASN A 148 -60.90 -22.28 15.40
N THR A 149 -61.20 -22.94 16.53
CA THR A 149 -61.98 -24.18 16.52
C THR A 149 -63.45 -23.80 16.57
N ILE A 150 -64.08 -23.71 15.40
CA ILE A 150 -65.52 -23.70 15.27
C ILE A 150 -65.99 -25.09 15.72
N LYS A 151 -66.36 -25.25 17.00
CA LYS A 151 -67.08 -26.44 17.44
C LYS A 151 -68.53 -26.29 17.03
N THR A 152 -68.86 -27.06 16.01
CA THR A 152 -70.18 -27.38 15.49
C THR A 152 -71.23 -27.53 16.60
N SER A 153 -72.37 -26.92 16.33
CA SER A 153 -73.70 -27.12 16.91
C SER A 153 -74.00 -28.51 17.49
N GLN A 154 -74.37 -28.51 18.77
CA GLN A 154 -75.32 -29.42 19.44
C GLN A 154 -76.12 -28.50 20.38
N CYS A 155 -77.45 -28.44 20.41
CA CYS A 155 -78.53 -29.34 19.99
C CYS A 155 -79.66 -28.53 19.32
#